data_AF-A0A945QQH2-F1
#
_entry.id   AF-A0A945QQH2-F1
#
_cell.length_a   1.000
_cell.length_b   1.000
_cell.length_c   1.000
_cell.angle_alpha   90.00
_cell.angle_beta   90.00
_cell.angle_gamma   90.00
#
_symmetry.space_group_name_H-M   'P 1'
#
loop_
_entity.id
_entity.type
_entity.pdbx_description
1 polymer ?
#
loop_
_entity_poly.entity_id
_entity_poly.type
_entity_poly.pdbx_seq_one_letter_code
_entity_poly.pdbx_strand_id
1 'polypeptide(L)'
;MRRFIAAMLCKPREWGAVFARPLMVVVHRFMEPGELQMELGRQRLEACVFKWPVDGEMVSLCEVNATNLRHQLNQRGAGRLVANHRQ
;
A
#
# COMPACT_ATOMS: atom_id res chain seq x y z
N MET A 1 46.75 -26.42 -37.93
CA MET A 1 46.25 -25.69 -36.73
C MET A 1 46.04 -24.24 -37.17
N ARG A 2 44.88 -23.59 -37.16
CA ARG A 2 43.73 -23.44 -36.24
C ARG A 2 42.55 -23.00 -37.15
N ARG A 3 41.34 -23.57 -37.25
CA ARG A 3 40.23 -23.85 -36.30
C ARG A 3 39.79 -22.66 -35.43
N PHE A 4 38.57 -22.15 -35.74
CA PHE A 4 37.54 -21.59 -34.83
C PHE A 4 37.86 -20.18 -34.24
N ILE A 5 36.96 -19.19 -34.08
CA ILE A 5 35.52 -19.14 -33.80
C ILE A 5 34.90 -17.82 -34.31
N ALA A 6 33.68 -17.97 -34.82
CA ALA A 6 32.58 -17.03 -35.00
C ALA A 6 32.79 -15.53 -34.66
N ALA A 7 32.53 -14.71 -35.66
CA ALA A 7 31.96 -13.38 -35.51
C ALA A 7 30.68 -13.47 -34.66
N MET A 8 30.82 -13.29 -33.34
CA MET A 8 29.70 -13.05 -32.46
C MET A 8 29.19 -11.65 -32.77
N LEU A 9 28.22 -11.60 -33.67
CA LEU A 9 27.39 -10.46 -34.01
C LEU A 9 26.88 -9.80 -32.72
N CYS A 10 27.58 -8.77 -32.23
CA CYS A 10 26.96 -7.76 -31.39
C CYS A 10 25.97 -7.00 -32.27
N LYS A 11 24.75 -7.53 -32.41
CA LYS A 11 23.62 -6.71 -32.83
C LYS A 11 23.37 -5.71 -31.71
N PRO A 12 23.43 -4.39 -31.96
CA PRO A 12 22.93 -3.42 -31.00
C PRO A 12 21.47 -3.76 -30.75
N ARG A 13 21.14 -4.09 -29.50
CA ARG A 13 19.76 -4.30 -29.07
C ARG A 13 19.08 -2.95 -29.26
N GLU A 14 18.08 -2.86 -30.12
CA GLU A 14 17.26 -1.66 -30.27
C GLU A 14 16.44 -1.50 -28.99
N TRP A 15 16.97 -0.77 -28.02
CA TRP A 15 16.18 -0.32 -26.87
C TRP A 15 15.25 0.77 -27.41
N GLY A 16 14.09 0.35 -27.94
CA GLY A 16 13.01 1.27 -28.26
C GLY A 16 12.72 2.16 -27.05
N ALA A 17 12.40 3.43 -27.28
CA ALA A 17 12.14 4.38 -26.21
C ALA A 17 11.00 3.85 -25.32
N VAL A 18 11.34 3.47 -24.07
CA VAL A 18 10.34 3.09 -23.07
C VAL A 18 9.75 4.38 -22.52
N PHE A 19 8.55 4.73 -22.99
CA PHE A 19 7.80 5.84 -22.42
C PHE A 19 6.99 5.33 -21.23
N ALA A 20 7.49 5.55 -20.01
CA ALA A 20 6.72 5.33 -18.79
C ALA A 20 5.87 6.57 -18.49
N ARG A 21 4.56 6.39 -18.27
CA ARG A 21 3.71 7.47 -17.77
C ARG A 21 4.17 7.86 -16.35
N PRO A 22 4.22 9.16 -16.00
CA PRO A 22 4.50 9.56 -14.63
C PRO A 22 3.40 9.02 -13.72
N LEU A 23 3.78 8.18 -12.75
CA LEU A 23 2.91 7.72 -11.67
C LEU A 23 3.19 8.59 -10.44
N MET A 24 2.18 9.32 -9.98
CA MET A 24 2.25 10.01 -8.70
C MET A 24 1.72 9.06 -7.61
N VAL A 25 2.59 8.66 -6.69
CA VAL A 25 2.23 7.85 -5.52
C VAL A 25 2.24 8.76 -4.30
N VAL A 26 1.08 8.92 -3.65
CA VAL A 26 0.98 9.64 -2.37
C VAL A 26 0.94 8.62 -1.26
N VAL A 27 1.99 8.59 -0.44
CA VAL A 27 2.08 7.71 0.73
C VAL A 27 1.81 8.54 1.98
N HIS A 28 0.78 8.16 2.74
CA HIS A 28 0.51 8.71 4.06
C HIS A 28 1.16 7.81 5.10
N ARG A 29 2.00 8.38 5.97
CA ARG A 29 2.49 7.68 7.16
C ARG A 29 1.47 7.86 8.28
N PHE A 30 0.77 6.78 8.61
CA PHE A 30 -0.05 6.72 9.81
C PHE A 30 0.82 6.62 11.06
N MET A 31 0.26 7.03 12.20
CA MET A 31 0.94 6.92 13.49
C MET A 31 1.22 5.46 13.85
N GLU A 32 2.28 5.26 14.61
CA GLU A 32 2.61 3.99 15.23
C GLU A 32 1.79 3.79 16.52
N PRO A 33 1.60 2.53 17.00
CA PRO A 33 0.79 2.26 18.18
C PRO A 33 1.22 3.04 19.43
N GLY A 34 2.53 3.22 19.63
CA GLY A 34 3.09 3.95 20.76
C GLY A 34 2.83 5.46 20.72
N GLU A 35 2.67 6.04 19.53
CA GLU A 35 2.39 7.47 19.37
C GLU A 35 0.97 7.82 19.86
N LEU A 36 0.02 6.89 19.79
CA LEU A 36 -1.36 7.11 20.24
C LEU A 36 -1.46 7.45 21.73
N GLN A 37 -0.49 7.00 22.53
CA GLN A 37 -0.45 7.21 23.97
C GLN A 37 0.21 8.55 24.36
N MET A 38 0.79 9.25 23.39
CA MET A 38 1.44 10.53 23.60
C MET A 38 0.43 11.66 23.48
N GLU A 39 0.64 12.75 24.22
CA GLU A 39 -0.20 13.95 24.13
C GLU A 39 -0.28 14.49 22.70
N LEU A 40 0.86 14.53 21.99
CA LEU A 40 0.90 14.92 20.58
C LEU A 40 0.10 13.96 19.68
N GLY A 41 0.08 12.66 20.01
CA GLY A 41 -0.71 11.67 19.29
C GLY A 41 -2.20 11.93 19.45
N ARG A 42 -2.66 12.20 20.67
CA ARG A 42 -4.05 12.57 20.95
C ARG A 42 -4.48 13.81 20.16
N GLN A 43 -3.65 14.86 20.17
CA GLN A 43 -3.92 16.08 19.40
C GLN A 43 -4.02 15.80 17.89
N ARG A 44 -3.16 14.91 17.36
CA ARG A 44 -3.24 14.47 15.96
C ARG A 44 -4.49 13.68 15.65
N LEU A 45 -5.00 12.86 16.57
CA LEU A 45 -6.27 12.14 16.40
C LEU A 45 -7.45 13.11 16.33
N GLU A 46 -7.50 14.09 17.25
CA GLU A 46 -8.55 15.11 17.29
C GLU A 46 -8.57 15.96 16.02
N ALA A 47 -7.39 16.32 15.50
CA ALA A 47 -7.26 17.10 14.26
C ALA A 47 -7.41 16.27 12.97
N CYS A 48 -7.53 14.94 13.06
CA CYS A 48 -7.49 14.08 11.88
C CYS A 48 -8.74 14.22 11.00
N VAL A 49 -8.55 14.68 9.76
CA VAL A 49 -9.61 14.77 8.74
C VAL A 49 -9.87 13.45 8.02
N PHE A 50 -8.90 12.53 8.06
CA PHE A 50 -8.97 11.23 7.42
C PHE A 50 -9.66 10.24 8.35
N LYS A 51 -10.96 10.00 8.14
CA LYS A 51 -11.79 9.16 9.00
C LYS A 51 -12.46 8.03 8.22
N TRP A 52 -12.77 6.94 8.91
CA TRP A 52 -13.44 5.77 8.37
C TRP A 52 -14.60 5.33 9.28
N PRO A 53 -15.77 4.97 8.73
CA PRO A 53 -16.87 4.47 9.53
C PRO A 53 -16.58 3.05 10.06
N VAL A 54 -16.54 2.89 11.37
CA VAL A 54 -16.41 1.61 12.06
C VAL A 54 -17.59 1.47 13.00
N ASP A 55 -18.44 0.47 12.76
CA ASP A 55 -19.59 0.13 13.60
C ASP A 55 -20.49 1.35 13.94
N GLY A 56 -20.62 2.29 13.00
CA GLY A 56 -21.46 3.50 13.12
C GLY A 56 -20.72 4.78 13.55
N GLU A 57 -19.45 4.68 13.93
CA GLU A 57 -18.64 5.81 14.40
C GLU A 57 -17.55 6.20 13.39
N MET A 58 -17.26 7.50 13.28
CA MET A 58 -16.20 8.02 12.41
C MET A 58 -14.85 8.00 13.13
N VAL A 59 -14.09 6.92 12.92
CA VAL A 59 -12.79 6.67 13.56
C VAL A 59 -11.64 7.22 12.71
N SER A 60 -10.61 7.79 13.33
CA SER A 60 -9.42 8.27 12.61
C SER A 60 -8.73 7.12 11.86
N LEU A 61 -8.30 7.35 10.63
CA LEU A 61 -7.51 6.37 9.88
C LEU A 61 -6.16 6.07 10.56
N CYS A 62 -5.61 7.00 11.35
CA CYS A 62 -4.45 6.71 12.18
C CYS A 62 -4.79 5.65 13.23
N GLU A 63 -5.92 5.78 13.92
CA GLU A 63 -6.37 4.80 14.92
C GLU A 63 -6.69 3.44 14.26
N VAL A 64 -7.36 3.43 13.11
CA VAL A 64 -7.64 2.20 12.36
C VAL A 64 -6.35 1.44 12.01
N ASN A 65 -5.29 2.16 11.62
CA ASN A 65 -4.02 1.55 11.18
C ASN A 65 -3.04 1.26 12.33
N ALA A 66 -3.05 2.07 13.39
CA ALA A 66 -2.16 1.94 14.53
C ALA A 66 -2.65 0.90 15.55
N THR A 67 -3.92 0.51 15.48
CA THR A 67 -4.51 -0.54 16.32
C THR A 67 -4.77 -1.82 15.52
N ASN A 68 -5.36 -2.83 16.15
CA ASN A 68 -5.75 -4.07 15.48
C ASN A 68 -7.04 -3.93 14.64
N LEU A 69 -7.67 -2.74 14.60
CA LEU A 69 -8.95 -2.51 13.93
C LEU A 69 -8.89 -2.85 12.44
N ARG A 70 -7.88 -2.39 11.70
CA ARG A 70 -7.73 -2.72 10.27
C ARG A 70 -7.73 -4.24 10.03
N HIS A 71 -7.01 -4.99 10.85
CA HIS A 71 -6.92 -6.44 10.69
C HIS A 71 -8.29 -7.09 10.94
N GLN A 72 -8.99 -6.69 11.99
CA GLN A 72 -10.34 -7.19 12.29
C GLN A 72 -11.32 -6.86 11.16
N LEU A 73 -11.29 -5.62 10.64
CA LEU A 73 -12.15 -5.20 9.52
C LEU A 73 -11.86 -6.02 8.25
N ASN A 74 -10.58 -6.24 7.93
CA ASN A 74 -10.17 -7.06 6.80
C ASN A 74 -10.65 -8.51 6.93
N GLN A 75 -10.55 -9.11 8.12
CA GLN A 75 -11.05 -10.47 8.36
C GLN A 75 -12.57 -10.56 8.19
N ARG A 76 -13.32 -9.60 8.75
CA ARG A 76 -14.79 -9.52 8.60
C ARG A 76 -15.17 -9.33 7.12
N GLY A 77 -14.46 -8.47 6.40
CA GLY A 77 -14.71 -8.15 4.99
C GLY A 77 -14.36 -9.31 4.05
N ALA A 78 -13.22 -9.96 4.26
CA ALA A 78 -12.77 -11.10 3.45
C ALA A 78 -13.79 -12.25 3.47
N GLY A 79 -14.38 -12.54 4.62
CA GLY A 79 -15.45 -13.53 4.73
C GLY A 79 -16.66 -13.21 3.84
N ARG A 80 -17.04 -11.94 3.74
CA ARG A 80 -18.16 -11.48 2.89
C ARG A 80 -17.82 -11.52 1.41
N LEU A 81 -16.61 -11.08 1.02
CA LEU A 81 -16.17 -11.10 -0.38
C LEU A 81 -16.09 -12.54 -0.92
N VAL A 82 -15.55 -13.47 -0.12
CA VAL A 82 -15.47 -14.89 -0.50
C VAL A 82 -16.86 -15.53 -0.60
N ALA A 83 -17.78 -15.18 0.30
CA ALA A 83 -19.16 -15.68 0.24
C ALA A 83 -19.90 -15.20 -1.03
N ASN A 84 -19.73 -13.93 -1.40
CA ASN A 84 -20.40 -13.35 -2.57
C ASN A 84 -19.80 -13.82 -3.91
N HIS A 85 -18.54 -14.26 -3.95
CA HIS A 85 -17.90 -14.78 -5.17
C HIS A 85 -18.16 -16.27 -5.45
N ARG A 86 -18.87 -17.00 -4.57
CA ARG A 86 -19.26 -18.41 -4.76
C ARG A 86 -20.71 -18.58 -5.23
N GLN A 87 -21.43 -17.48 -5.44
CA GLN A 87 -22.74 -17.45 -6.08
C GLN A 87 -22.56 -17.18 -7.58
#